data_AF-A0A9D8E563-F1
#
_entry.id   AF-A0A9D8E563-F1
#
_cell.length_a   1.000
_cell.length_b   1.000
_cell.length_c   1.000
_cell.angle_alpha   90.00
_cell.angle_beta   90.00
_cell.angle_gamma   90.00
#
_symmetry.space_group_name_H-M   'P 1'
#
loop_
_entity.id
_entity.type
_entity.pdbx_description
1 polymer ?
#
loop_
_entity_poly.entity_id
_entity_poly.type
_entity_poly.pdbx_seq_one_letter_code
_entity_poly.pdbx_strand_id
1 'polypeptide(L)'
;MRNRLIGGVVLLALVTGIFMGLGFRLNHLQGGIGSALGSAKSSLAIYKHGKSADVGSKIIVNVKDSGPELGIVKSATDTTVDVDLGAKFLRLEKTEILGTLIAVIPFFGSVLGIVGL
;
A
#
# COMPACT_ATOMS: atom_id res chain seq x y z
N MET A 1 10.52 -15.34 -31.78
CA MET A 1 10.54 -15.12 -30.31
C MET A 1 10.61 -13.64 -29.93
N ARG A 2 11.47 -12.82 -30.56
CA ARG A 2 11.59 -11.37 -30.32
C ARG A 2 10.27 -10.59 -30.37
N ASN A 3 9.41 -10.82 -31.36
CA ASN A 3 8.13 -10.11 -31.48
C ASN A 3 7.13 -10.46 -30.36
N ARG A 4 7.21 -11.67 -29.79
CA ARG A 4 6.37 -12.09 -28.65
C ARG A 4 6.83 -11.43 -27.35
N LEU A 5 8.15 -11.26 -27.18
CA LEU A 5 8.72 -10.53 -26.05
C LEU A 5 8.35 -9.04 -26.12
N ILE A 6 8.50 -8.41 -27.30
CA ILE A 6 8.10 -7.01 -27.51
C ILE A 6 6.60 -6.83 -27.24
N GLY A 7 5.75 -7.69 -27.81
CA GLY A 7 4.31 -7.63 -27.56
C GLY A 7 3.95 -7.77 -26.07
N GLY A 8 4.63 -8.67 -25.34
CA GLY A 8 4.44 -8.84 -23.91
C GLY A 8 4.85 -7.63 -23.08
N VAL A 9 5.99 -7.01 -23.39
CA VAL A 9 6.46 -5.79 -22.71
C VAL A 9 5.51 -4.61 -22.95
N VAL A 10 5.03 -4.44 -24.18
CA VAL A 10 4.06 -3.38 -24.51
C VAL A 10 2.75 -3.59 -23.77
N LEU A 11 2.25 -4.83 -23.72
CA LEU A 11 1.02 -5.15 -22.99
C LEU A 11 1.18 -4.86 -21.49
N LEU A 12 2.30 -5.26 -20.89
CA LEU A 12 2.58 -5.00 -19.48
C LEU A 12 2.62 -3.49 -19.19
N ALA A 13 3.33 -2.72 -20.02
CA ALA A 13 3.42 -1.27 -19.89
C ALA A 13 2.04 -0.60 -20.00
N LEU A 14 1.18 -1.06 -20.92
CA LEU A 14 -0.19 -0.56 -21.05
C LEU A 14 -1.03 -0.86 -19.82
N VAL A 15 -1.00 -2.10 -19.32
CA VAL A 15 -1.76 -2.50 -18.12
C VAL A 15 -1.29 -1.70 -16.90
N THR A 16 0.02 -1.59 -16.69
CA THR A 16 0.58 -0.78 -15.60
C THR A 16 0.22 0.69 -15.75
N GLY A 17 0.29 1.24 -16.97
CA GLY A 17 -0.09 2.62 -17.26
C GLY A 17 -1.55 2.91 -16.93
N ILE A 18 -2.48 2.02 -17.33
CA ILE A 18 -3.91 2.13 -16.99
C ILE A 18 -4.10 2.04 -15.47
N PHE A 19 -3.47 1.06 -14.82
CA PHE A 19 -3.56 0.86 -13.37
C PHE A 19 -3.11 2.11 -12.60
N MET A 20 -1.99 2.71 -13.01
CA MET A 20 -1.48 3.94 -12.42
C MET A 20 -2.35 5.17 -12.78
N GLY A 21 -2.87 5.24 -14.00
CA GLY A 21 -3.79 6.30 -14.44
C GLY A 21 -5.10 6.33 -13.65
N LEU A 22 -5.59 5.15 -13.21
CA LEU A 22 -6.76 5.03 -12.33
C LEU A 22 -6.47 5.37 -10.86
N GLY A 23 -5.23 5.77 -10.54
CA GLY A 23 -4.79 6.21 -9.21
C GLY A 23 -4.36 5.07 -8.28
N PHE A 24 -4.24 3.83 -8.77
CA PHE A 24 -3.73 2.74 -7.95
C PHE A 24 -2.21 2.79 -7.86
N ARG A 25 -1.69 2.43 -6.69
CA ARG A 25 -0.27 2.39 -6.38
C ARG A 25 0.05 1.15 -5.55
N LEU A 26 1.32 0.77 -5.57
CA LEU A 26 1.87 -0.37 -4.87
C LEU A 26 3.01 0.10 -3.97
N ASN A 27 3.02 -0.29 -2.70
CA ASN A 27 4.16 -0.06 -1.80
C ASN A 27 4.39 -1.25 -0.86
N HIS A 28 5.66 -1.52 -0.60
CA HIS A 28 6.05 -2.49 0.43
C HIS A 28 5.92 -1.85 1.81
N LEU A 29 5.11 -2.45 2.66
CA LEU A 29 4.85 -1.95 4.01
C LEU A 29 6.00 -2.30 4.95
N GLN A 30 6.45 -1.28 5.67
CA GLN A 30 7.51 -1.39 6.67
C GLN A 30 6.97 -1.63 8.08
N GLY A 31 5.66 -1.44 8.27
CA GLY A 31 4.98 -1.64 9.54
C GLY A 31 3.49 -1.29 9.48
N GLY A 32 2.93 -0.99 10.65
CA GLY A 32 1.53 -0.65 10.83
C GLY A 32 0.68 -1.80 11.41
N ILE A 33 -0.63 -1.58 11.44
CA ILE A 33 -1.59 -2.56 11.97
C ILE A 33 -1.54 -3.87 11.17
N GLY A 34 -1.64 -5.00 11.87
CA GLY A 34 -1.77 -6.31 11.22
C GLY A 34 -2.93 -6.36 10.22
N SER A 35 -2.74 -7.11 9.16
CA SER A 35 -3.80 -7.46 8.22
C SER A 35 -4.50 -8.76 8.65
N ALA A 36 -5.68 -9.06 8.10
CA ALA A 36 -6.36 -10.33 8.34
C ALA A 36 -5.50 -11.57 7.92
N LEU A 37 -4.47 -11.35 7.10
CA LEU A 37 -3.57 -12.37 6.58
C LEU A 37 -2.19 -12.38 7.28
N GLY A 38 -2.03 -11.67 8.39
CA GLY A 38 -0.81 -11.63 9.19
C GLY A 38 -0.19 -10.23 9.28
N SER A 39 1.10 -10.19 9.63
CA SER A 39 1.85 -8.94 9.83
C SER A 39 1.77 -8.03 8.60
N ALA A 40 1.51 -6.73 8.81
CA ALA A 40 1.66 -5.73 7.75
C ALA A 40 3.14 -5.56 7.36
N LYS A 41 4.06 -5.78 8.30
CA LYS A 41 5.50 -5.75 8.02
C LYS A 41 5.83 -6.84 7.00
N SER A 42 6.46 -6.43 5.91
CA SER A 42 6.82 -7.26 4.76
C SER A 42 5.69 -7.57 3.77
N SER A 43 4.52 -6.92 3.86
CA SER A 43 3.45 -7.12 2.88
C SER A 43 3.45 -6.06 1.77
N LEU A 44 2.83 -6.37 0.64
CA LEU A 44 2.66 -5.42 -0.46
C LEU A 44 1.24 -4.83 -0.41
N ALA A 45 1.15 -3.51 -0.24
CA ALA A 45 -0.12 -2.80 -0.22
C ALA A 45 -0.49 -2.27 -1.61
N ILE A 46 -1.70 -2.59 -2.06
CA ILE A 46 -2.38 -1.87 -3.13
C ILE A 46 -3.24 -0.80 -2.48
N TYR A 47 -3.05 0.45 -2.89
CA TYR A 47 -3.84 1.57 -2.39
C TYR A 47 -4.26 2.50 -3.52
N LYS A 48 -5.31 3.28 -3.28
CA LYS A 48 -5.77 4.33 -4.19
C LYS A 48 -5.31 5.69 -3.67
N HIS A 49 -4.46 6.34 -4.46
CA HIS A 49 -3.93 7.67 -4.15
C HIS A 49 -5.03 8.74 -4.18
N GLY A 50 -4.89 9.75 -3.33
CA GLY A 50 -5.74 10.95 -3.33
C GLY A 50 -7.17 10.76 -2.81
N LYS A 51 -7.53 9.60 -2.24
CA LYS A 51 -8.84 9.43 -1.57
C LYS A 51 -8.83 9.99 -0.15
N SER A 52 -10.01 10.44 0.29
CA SER A 52 -10.27 10.98 1.63
C SER A 52 -9.86 10.00 2.73
N ALA A 53 -9.25 10.52 3.77
CA ALA A 53 -8.91 9.82 4.99
C ALA A 53 -10.04 9.98 6.00
N ASP A 54 -11.19 9.41 5.68
CA ASP A 54 -12.36 9.44 6.56
C ASP A 54 -12.11 8.54 7.79
N VAL A 55 -12.72 8.89 8.93
CA VAL A 55 -12.62 8.09 10.15
C VAL A 55 -13.06 6.64 9.88
N GLY A 56 -12.26 5.68 10.36
CA GLY A 56 -12.45 4.25 10.12
C GLY A 56 -11.77 3.73 8.86
N SER A 57 -11.31 4.61 7.96
CA SER A 57 -10.61 4.19 6.74
C SER A 57 -9.25 3.57 7.06
N LYS A 58 -8.95 2.45 6.38
CA LYS A 58 -7.59 1.91 6.32
C LYS A 58 -6.79 2.69 5.29
N ILE A 59 -5.67 3.27 5.70
CA ILE A 59 -4.85 4.13 4.84
C ILE A 59 -3.39 3.71 4.88
N ILE A 60 -2.67 4.03 3.82
CA ILE A 60 -1.22 3.95 3.79
C ILE A 60 -0.68 5.35 4.06
N VAL A 61 0.16 5.47 5.06
CA VAL A 61 0.85 6.71 5.43
C VAL A 61 2.34 6.56 5.25
N ASN A 62 3.04 7.64 4.92
CA ASN A 62 4.49 7.64 4.88
C ASN A 62 5.03 8.20 6.19
N VAL A 63 5.47 7.33 7.11
CA VAL A 63 6.02 7.77 8.39
C VAL A 63 7.49 8.12 8.20
N LYS A 64 7.88 9.32 8.63
CA LYS A 64 9.27 9.77 8.58
C LYS A 64 10.20 8.73 9.22
N ASP A 65 11.34 8.47 8.56
CA ASP A 65 12.39 7.51 8.96
C ASP A 65 11.98 6.02 9.01
N SER A 66 10.69 5.68 8.80
CA SER A 66 10.17 4.30 8.80
C SER A 66 9.67 3.86 7.43
N GLY A 67 9.09 4.79 6.66
CA GLY A 67 8.52 4.54 5.34
C GLY A 67 7.01 4.22 5.37
N PRO A 68 6.48 3.54 4.34
CA PRO A 68 5.06 3.25 4.21
C PRO A 68 4.54 2.31 5.30
N GLU A 69 3.50 2.72 6.03
CA GLU A 69 2.85 1.93 7.07
C GLU A 69 1.32 1.90 6.87
N LEU A 70 0.71 0.78 7.28
CA LEU A 70 -0.75 0.63 7.28
C LEU A 70 -1.34 1.15 8.59
N GLY A 71 -2.34 2.03 8.50
CA GLY A 71 -3.05 2.56 9.65
C GLY A 71 -4.56 2.60 9.48
N ILE A 72 -5.26 2.88 10.58
CA ILE A 72 -6.68 3.24 10.59
C ILE A 72 -6.81 4.66 11.10
N VAL A 73 -7.57 5.47 10.36
CA VAL A 73 -7.96 6.81 10.81
C VAL A 73 -8.91 6.69 12.00
N LYS A 74 -8.58 7.35 13.11
CA LYS A 74 -9.40 7.38 14.33
C LYS A 74 -10.07 8.73 14.54
N SER A 75 -9.46 9.80 14.05
CA SER A 75 -10.05 11.13 13.99
C SER A 75 -9.55 11.86 12.73
N ALA A 76 -10.34 12.79 12.22
CA ALA A 76 -9.97 13.61 11.07
C ALA A 76 -10.45 15.04 11.29
N THR A 77 -9.57 16.00 10.99
CA THR A 77 -9.87 17.43 10.87
C THR A 77 -9.72 17.85 9.40
N ASP A 78 -9.78 19.14 9.11
CA ASP A 78 -9.57 19.64 7.76
C ASP A 78 -8.14 19.43 7.26
N THR A 79 -7.14 19.56 8.14
CA THR A 79 -5.70 19.50 7.78
C THR A 79 -5.00 18.23 8.25
N THR A 80 -5.38 17.71 9.41
CA THR A 80 -4.69 16.58 10.06
C THR A 80 -5.60 15.40 10.29
N VAL A 81 -5.00 14.22 10.42
CA VAL A 81 -5.67 12.99 10.83
C VAL A 81 -4.91 12.34 11.97
N ASP A 82 -5.65 11.72 12.87
CA ASP A 82 -5.09 10.86 13.90
C ASP A 82 -5.16 9.40 13.43
N VAL A 83 -4.01 8.74 13.35
CA VAL A 83 -3.85 7.41 12.75
C VAL A 83 -3.31 6.44 13.79
N ASP A 84 -4.05 5.35 13.96
CA ASP A 84 -3.62 4.20 14.73
C ASP A 84 -2.85 3.24 13.82
N LEU A 85 -1.57 3.05 14.15
CA LEU A 85 -0.63 2.15 13.47
C LEU A 85 -0.40 0.87 14.28
N GLY A 86 -1.24 0.60 15.28
CA GLY A 86 -1.21 -0.57 16.15
C GLY A 86 -0.28 -0.39 17.34
N ALA A 87 1.03 -0.27 17.09
CA ALA A 87 2.02 -0.05 18.15
C ALA A 87 2.19 1.42 18.54
N LYS A 88 1.73 2.34 17.69
CA LYS A 88 1.86 3.79 17.87
C LYS A 88 0.63 4.50 17.32
N PHE A 89 0.38 5.66 17.87
CA PHE A 89 -0.69 6.56 17.46
C PHE A 89 -0.05 7.88 17.04
N LEU A 90 -0.29 8.32 15.80
CA LEU A 90 0.35 9.50 15.24
C LEU A 90 -0.70 10.46 14.69
N ARG A 91 -0.52 11.76 14.97
CA ARG A 91 -1.17 12.82 14.21
C ARG A 91 -0.30 13.14 12.99
N LEU A 92 -0.90 13.11 11.82
CA LEU A 92 -0.22 13.34 10.54
C LEU A 92 -0.97 14.41 9.75
N GLU A 93 -0.23 15.16 8.94
CA GLU A 93 -0.83 16.03 7.92
C GLU A 93 -1.46 15.17 6.83
N LYS A 94 -2.56 15.61 6.24
CA LYS A 94 -3.20 14.86 5.13
C LYS A 94 -2.28 14.65 3.92
N THR A 95 -1.24 15.48 3.76
CA THR A 95 -0.22 15.34 2.73
C THR A 95 0.73 14.14 2.95
N GLU A 96 0.82 13.63 4.19
CA GLU A 96 1.61 12.44 4.53
C GLU A 96 0.84 11.14 4.26
N ILE A 97 -0.43 11.25 3.88
CA ILE A 97 -1.28 10.12 3.49
C ILE A 97 -1.01 9.79 2.02
N LEU A 98 -0.50 8.59 1.77
CA LEU A 98 -0.27 8.11 0.42
C LEU A 98 -1.58 7.72 -0.27
N GLY A 99 -2.52 7.14 0.47
CA GLY A 99 -3.88 6.88 0.00
C GLY A 99 -4.63 5.81 0.79
N THR A 100 -5.82 5.47 0.33
CA THR A 100 -6.70 4.48 0.99
C THR A 100 -6.33 3.06 0.57
N LEU A 101 -6.17 2.16 1.53
CA LEU A 101 -5.90 0.75 1.28
C LEU A 101 -7.03 0.11 0.46
N ILE A 102 -6.67 -0.65 -0.57
CA ILE A 102 -7.58 -1.47 -1.36
C ILE A 102 -7.39 -2.94 -1.03
N ALA A 103 -6.14 -3.41 -1.01
CA ALA A 103 -5.81 -4.79 -0.71
C ALA A 103 -4.39 -4.91 -0.16
N VAL A 104 -4.17 -5.94 0.65
CA VAL A 104 -2.84 -6.34 1.11
C VAL A 104 -2.54 -7.70 0.50
N ILE A 105 -1.41 -7.79 -0.18
CA ILE A 105 -0.85 -9.05 -0.65
C ILE A 105 0.16 -9.47 0.41
N PRO A 106 -0.12 -10.53 1.20
CA PRO A 106 0.85 -11.02 2.17
C PRO A 106 2.08 -11.55 1.45
N PHE A 107 3.24 -11.40 2.06
CA PHE A 107 4.44 -12.03 1.55
C PHE A 107 4.46 -13.50 1.97
N PHE A 108 4.09 -14.37 1.04
CA PHE A 108 4.43 -15.78 1.11
C PHE A 108 5.92 -15.88 0.80
N GLY A 109 6.77 -15.99 1.83
CA GLY A 109 8.22 -16.19 1.69
C GLY A 109 8.63 -17.50 1.00
N SER A 110 7.82 -18.03 0.09
CA SER A 110 7.96 -19.37 -0.44
C SER A 110 7.28 -19.62 -1.79
N VAL A 111 6.86 -18.63 -2.59
CA VAL A 111 6.53 -18.98 -4.00
C VAL A 111 7.78 -19.51 -4.72
N LEU A 112 8.97 -18.99 -4.37
CA LEU A 112 10.26 -19.54 -4.80
C LEU A 112 10.74 -20.73 -3.96
N GLY A 113 10.16 -20.98 -2.77
CA GLY A 113 10.48 -22.15 -1.95
C GLY A 113 9.70 -23.40 -2.34
N ILE A 114 8.56 -23.24 -3.02
CA ILE A 114 7.77 -24.35 -3.59
C ILE A 114 8.42 -24.88 -4.87
N VAL A 115 9.21 -24.05 -5.57
CA VAL A 115 10.10 -24.49 -6.66
C VAL A 115 11.50 -24.62 -6.06
N GLY A 116 11.70 -25.65 -5.23
CA GLY A 116 12.95 -25.88 -4.49
C GLY A 116 14.21 -25.59 -5.33
N LEU A 117 14.95 -24.58 -4.89
CA LEU A 117 16.28 -24.23 -5.36
C LEU A 117 17.18 -24.19 -4.13
#